data_AF-A0A317EYH3-F1
#
_entry.id   AF-A0A317EYH3-F1
#
_cell.length_a   1.000
_cell.length_b   1.000
_cell.length_c   1.000
_cell.angle_alpha   90.00
_cell.angle_beta   90.00
_cell.angle_gamma   90.00
#
_symmetry.space_group_name_H-M   'P 1'
#
loop_
_entity.id
_entity.type
_entity.pdbx_description
1 polymer ?
#
loop_
_entity_poly.entity_id
_entity_poly.type
_entity_poly.pdbx_seq_one_letter_code
_entity_poly.pdbx_strand_id
1 'polypeptide(L)'
;MKKKQITLMIFVFVFIPFGVWCFFLREEPISKAGFIQQGITTINGKAEIKLYDSQAIDGDTIDFYFDGKLIFRKLGLSDTARVYYTGKLSKGEHWIGIKAVTEGFNPPATPHIGICDGRKTVDFDIESFRDSTSGSWVVNVK
;
A
#
# COMPACT_ATOMS: atom_id res chain seq x y z
N MET A 1 -31.70 -40.95 7.36
CA MET A 1 -30.35 -40.35 7.20
C MET A 1 -29.56 -40.49 8.49
N LYS A 2 -28.34 -41.05 8.45
CA LYS A 2 -27.48 -41.17 9.65
C LYS A 2 -27.03 -39.78 10.09
N LYS A 3 -26.99 -39.46 11.40
CA LYS A 3 -26.59 -38.14 11.95
C LYS A 3 -25.33 -37.55 11.29
N LYS A 4 -24.33 -38.39 10.97
CA LYS A 4 -23.10 -38.00 10.26
C LYS A 4 -23.31 -37.39 8.87
N GLN A 5 -24.36 -37.80 8.13
CA GLN A 5 -24.67 -37.25 6.81
C GLN A 5 -25.34 -35.87 6.88
N ILE A 6 -26.12 -35.61 7.94
CA ILE A 6 -26.73 -34.29 8.19
C ILE A 6 -25.63 -33.27 8.55
N THR A 7 -24.68 -33.65 9.41
CA THR A 7 -23.54 -32.79 9.78
C THR A 7 -22.66 -32.44 8.57
N LEU A 8 -22.41 -33.41 7.67
CA LEU A 8 -21.63 -33.17 6.47
C LEU A 8 -22.35 -32.21 5.50
N MET A 9 -23.66 -32.36 5.33
CA MET A 9 -24.45 -31.46 4.48
C MET A 9 -24.46 -30.03 5.02
N ILE A 10 -24.61 -29.83 6.33
CA ILE A 10 -24.57 -28.48 6.93
C ILE A 10 -23.20 -27.84 6.69
N PHE A 11 -22.11 -28.60 6.81
CA PHE A 11 -20.77 -28.09 6.57
C PHE A 11 -20.58 -27.59 5.13
N VAL A 12 -21.07 -28.36 4.16
CA VAL A 12 -21.03 -28.01 2.73
C VAL A 12 -21.90 -26.78 2.43
N PHE A 13 -23.13 -26.73 2.97
CA PHE A 13 -24.08 -25.64 2.70
C PHE A 13 -23.79 -24.33 3.42
N VAL A 14 -22.96 -24.34 4.48
CA VAL A 14 -22.62 -23.11 5.22
C VAL A 14 -21.22 -22.62 4.88
N PHE A 15 -20.21 -23.50 4.89
CA PHE A 15 -18.82 -23.06 4.77
C PHE A 15 -18.36 -22.82 3.33
N ILE A 16 -18.90 -23.55 2.34
CA ILE A 16 -18.58 -23.30 0.93
C ILE A 16 -19.12 -21.95 0.47
N PRO A 17 -20.41 -21.60 0.65
CA PRO A 17 -20.90 -20.29 0.24
C PRO A 17 -20.27 -19.16 1.05
N PHE A 18 -19.90 -19.39 2.33
CA PHE A 18 -19.15 -18.41 3.11
C PHE A 18 -17.73 -18.19 2.56
N GLY A 19 -17.00 -19.26 2.20
CA GLY A 19 -15.69 -19.14 1.58
C GLY A 19 -15.73 -18.44 0.21
N VAL A 20 -16.76 -18.72 -0.59
CA VAL A 20 -17.01 -18.06 -1.87
C VAL A 20 -17.36 -16.58 -1.64
N TRP A 21 -18.21 -16.25 -0.66
CA TRP A 21 -18.53 -14.88 -0.29
C TRP A 21 -17.28 -14.10 0.12
N CYS A 22 -16.42 -14.68 0.96
CA CYS A 22 -15.14 -14.07 1.35
C CYS A 22 -14.20 -13.87 0.16
N PHE A 23 -14.21 -14.77 -0.82
CA PHE A 23 -13.43 -14.59 -2.05
C PHE A 23 -13.92 -13.40 -2.88
N PHE A 24 -15.24 -13.17 -2.94
CA PHE A 24 -15.84 -12.02 -3.61
C PHE A 24 -15.68 -10.69 -2.86
N LEU A 25 -15.33 -10.70 -1.57
CA LEU A 25 -15.04 -9.48 -0.79
C LEU A 25 -13.61 -8.95 -1.02
N ARG A 26 -12.82 -9.57 -1.90
CA ARG A 26 -11.47 -9.08 -2.20
C ARG A 26 -11.54 -7.78 -2.99
N GLU A 27 -11.03 -6.69 -2.41
CA GLU A 27 -10.83 -5.44 -3.14
C GLU A 27 -9.85 -5.67 -4.31
N GLU A 28 -10.27 -5.28 -5.52
CA GLU A 28 -9.39 -5.29 -6.70
C GLU A 28 -8.25 -4.28 -6.51
N PRO A 29 -7.02 -4.60 -6.96
CA PRO A 29 -5.91 -3.67 -6.88
C PRO A 29 -6.21 -2.41 -7.71
N ILE A 30 -5.90 -1.26 -7.15
CA ILE A 30 -6.10 0.01 -7.83
C ILE A 30 -5.08 0.14 -8.97
N SER A 31 -5.52 0.70 -10.10
CA SER A 31 -4.65 0.98 -11.24
C SER A 31 -3.74 2.19 -10.99
N LYS A 32 -2.49 2.11 -11.45
CA LYS A 32 -1.52 3.20 -11.47
C LYS A 32 -2.00 4.42 -12.29
N ALA A 33 -2.91 4.23 -13.24
CA ALA A 33 -3.36 5.29 -14.16
C ALA A 33 -3.99 6.51 -13.48
N GLY A 34 -4.48 6.37 -12.24
CA GLY A 34 -5.00 7.49 -11.44
C GLY A 34 -3.94 8.27 -10.67
N PHE A 35 -2.66 7.91 -10.80
CA PHE A 35 -1.55 8.53 -10.09
C PHE A 35 -0.56 9.20 -11.05
N ILE A 36 -0.02 10.35 -10.63
CA ILE A 36 1.03 11.07 -11.33
C ILE A 36 2.38 10.45 -10.93
N GLN A 37 3.14 9.99 -11.91
CA GLN A 37 4.48 9.45 -11.66
C GLN A 37 5.47 10.59 -11.43
N GLN A 38 6.05 10.65 -10.23
CA GLN A 38 6.98 11.72 -9.82
C GLN A 38 8.44 11.28 -9.87
N GLY A 39 8.70 9.96 -9.90
CA GLY A 39 10.05 9.45 -10.05
C GLY A 39 10.17 7.95 -10.23
N ILE A 40 11.42 7.51 -10.34
CA ILE A 40 11.81 6.12 -10.56
C ILE A 40 13.06 5.83 -9.72
N THR A 41 13.07 4.70 -9.03
CA THR A 41 14.26 4.16 -8.38
C THR A 41 14.50 2.71 -8.80
N THR A 42 15.70 2.19 -8.51
CA THR A 42 16.05 0.80 -8.78
C THR A 42 16.65 0.14 -7.55
N ILE A 43 16.11 -1.01 -7.16
CA ILE A 43 16.49 -1.78 -5.97
C ILE A 43 16.79 -3.24 -6.32
N ASN A 44 17.29 -4.01 -5.34
CA ASN A 44 17.58 -5.43 -5.49
C ASN A 44 16.66 -6.30 -4.62
N GLY A 45 15.83 -7.13 -5.25
CA GLY A 45 15.17 -8.28 -4.61
C GLY A 45 14.12 -7.97 -3.54
N LYS A 46 14.50 -7.47 -2.37
CA LYS A 46 13.59 -7.20 -1.24
C LYS A 46 13.61 -5.72 -0.88
N ALA A 47 12.53 -5.24 -0.26
CA ALA A 47 12.45 -3.86 0.19
C ALA A 47 11.83 -3.75 1.59
N GLU A 48 12.48 -2.98 2.44
CA GLU A 48 11.86 -2.35 3.60
C GLU A 48 11.51 -0.91 3.21
N ILE A 49 10.21 -0.59 3.20
CA ILE A 49 9.71 0.74 2.87
C ILE A 49 9.34 1.44 4.17
N LYS A 50 9.97 2.59 4.42
CA LYS A 50 9.70 3.47 5.55
C LYS A 50 8.94 4.69 5.07
N LEU A 51 7.87 5.06 5.77
CA LEU A 51 7.08 6.25 5.51
C LEU A 51 7.00 7.10 6.76
N TYR A 52 7.35 8.38 6.65
CA TYR A 52 7.28 9.36 7.74
C TYR A 52 7.15 10.78 7.18
N ASP A 53 6.88 11.73 8.05
CA ASP A 53 7.04 13.15 7.78
C ASP A 53 8.45 13.56 8.16
N SER A 54 9.24 14.06 7.20
CA SER A 54 10.61 14.53 7.45
C SER A 54 10.69 16.04 7.72
N GLN A 55 9.57 16.76 7.60
CA GLN A 55 9.50 18.21 7.70
C GLN A 55 8.70 18.65 8.92
N ALA A 56 7.39 18.85 8.76
CA ALA A 56 6.55 19.51 9.75
C ALA A 56 5.25 18.74 9.93
N ILE A 57 5.14 18.05 11.07
CA ILE A 57 3.93 17.31 11.44
C ILE A 57 2.76 18.28 11.60
N ASP A 58 1.88 18.33 10.62
CA ASP A 58 0.79 19.31 10.56
C ASP A 58 -0.60 18.69 10.37
N GLY A 59 -0.69 17.36 10.46
CA GLY A 59 -1.94 16.61 10.41
C GLY A 59 -2.25 15.99 9.06
N ASP A 60 -1.26 15.84 8.19
CA ASP A 60 -1.35 15.00 7.00
C ASP A 60 -1.78 13.57 7.31
N THR A 61 -2.76 13.07 6.54
CA THR A 61 -3.08 11.65 6.49
C THR A 61 -3.15 11.17 5.06
N ILE A 62 -2.61 9.97 4.81
CA ILE A 62 -2.53 9.37 3.48
C ILE A 62 -3.06 7.94 3.45
N ASP A 63 -3.48 7.50 2.27
CA ASP A 63 -3.56 6.08 1.92
C ASP A 63 -2.29 5.70 1.15
N PHE A 64 -1.60 4.64 1.60
CA PHE A 64 -0.38 4.12 0.98
C PHE A 64 -0.66 2.81 0.26
N TYR A 65 -0.31 2.78 -1.02
CA TYR A 65 -0.48 1.64 -1.93
C TYR A 65 0.87 1.10 -2.38
N PHE A 66 0.96 -0.22 -2.49
CA PHE A 66 2.07 -0.92 -3.13
C PHE A 66 1.52 -1.91 -4.14
N ASP A 67 1.90 -1.77 -5.41
CA ASP A 67 1.35 -2.53 -6.54
C ASP A 67 -0.19 -2.55 -6.59
N GLY A 68 -0.80 -1.40 -6.32
CA GLY A 68 -2.26 -1.24 -6.30
C GLY A 68 -2.96 -1.80 -5.06
N LYS A 69 -2.24 -2.53 -4.19
CA LYS A 69 -2.79 -3.01 -2.92
C LYS A 69 -2.68 -1.92 -1.86
N LEU A 70 -3.79 -1.61 -1.19
CA LEU A 70 -3.78 -0.74 -0.01
C LEU A 70 -3.02 -1.42 1.14
N ILE A 71 -1.95 -0.80 1.60
CA ILE A 71 -1.11 -1.30 2.69
C ILE A 71 -1.43 -0.57 3.99
N PHE A 72 -1.51 0.77 3.95
CA PHE A 72 -1.94 1.58 5.09
C PHE A 72 -3.09 2.49 4.69
N ARG A 73 -4.17 2.44 5.47
CA ARG A 73 -5.37 3.27 5.28
C ARG A 73 -5.38 4.41 6.29
N LYS A 74 -5.58 5.64 5.84
CA LYS A 74 -5.61 6.86 6.67
C LYS A 74 -4.42 6.95 7.65
N LEU A 75 -3.24 6.66 7.15
CA LEU A 75 -2.01 6.77 7.93
C LEU A 75 -1.72 8.24 8.20
N GLY A 76 -1.71 8.64 9.47
CA GLY A 76 -1.19 9.94 9.89
C GLY A 76 0.33 9.99 9.71
N LEU A 77 0.82 11.02 9.04
CA LEU A 77 2.25 11.26 8.92
C LEU A 77 2.78 11.85 10.22
N SER A 78 3.96 11.37 10.62
CA SER A 78 4.65 11.78 11.85
C SER A 78 6.15 11.60 11.66
N ASP A 79 6.96 12.16 12.55
CA ASP A 79 8.42 11.93 12.61
C ASP A 79 8.82 10.45 12.81
N THR A 80 7.88 9.63 13.27
CA THR A 80 8.10 8.21 13.52
C THR A 80 7.71 7.39 12.29
N ALA A 81 8.70 6.72 11.70
CA ALA A 81 8.50 5.87 10.53
C ALA A 81 7.54 4.71 10.75
N ARG A 82 6.61 4.55 9.82
CA ARG A 82 5.88 3.30 9.60
C ARG A 82 6.61 2.46 8.57
N VAL A 83 6.73 1.18 8.87
CA VAL A 83 7.53 0.25 8.09
C VAL A 83 6.63 -0.78 7.43
N TYR A 84 6.81 -0.96 6.12
CA TYR A 84 6.22 -2.05 5.36
C TYR A 84 7.33 -2.95 4.79
N TYR A 85 7.23 -4.25 5.08
CA TYR A 85 8.14 -5.27 4.56
C TYR A 85 7.52 -5.92 3.33
N THR A 86 8.11 -5.71 2.16
CA THR A 86 7.55 -6.24 0.91
C THR A 86 7.76 -7.74 0.72
N GLY A 87 8.67 -8.34 1.50
CA GLY A 87 9.15 -9.69 1.26
C GLY A 87 10.07 -9.75 0.04
N LYS A 88 10.04 -10.86 -0.71
CA LYS A 88 10.81 -11.02 -1.95
C LYS A 88 9.97 -10.50 -3.11
N LEU A 89 10.46 -9.47 -3.79
CA LEU A 89 9.87 -8.93 -5.01
C LEU A 89 10.35 -9.73 -6.23
N SER A 90 9.46 -9.84 -7.21
CA SER A 90 9.80 -10.31 -8.56
C SER A 90 10.68 -9.29 -9.27
N LYS A 91 11.41 -9.73 -10.30
CA LYS A 91 12.07 -8.78 -11.21
C LYS A 91 11.02 -8.04 -12.03
N GLY A 92 11.28 -6.76 -12.30
CA GLY A 92 10.39 -5.92 -13.12
C GLY A 92 9.95 -4.64 -12.42
N GLU A 93 8.89 -4.05 -12.97
CA GLU A 93 8.30 -2.82 -12.46
C GLU A 93 7.37 -3.11 -11.28
N HIS A 94 7.64 -2.45 -10.17
CA HIS A 94 6.73 -2.29 -9.03
C HIS A 94 6.44 -0.81 -8.85
N TRP A 95 5.41 -0.46 -8.09
CA TRP A 95 5.11 0.96 -7.84
C TRP A 95 4.50 1.22 -6.46
N ILE A 96 4.78 2.43 -5.98
CA ILE A 96 4.21 3.01 -4.78
C ILE A 96 3.20 4.07 -5.19
N GLY A 97 2.04 4.09 -4.55
CA GLY A 97 1.03 5.12 -4.70
C GLY A 97 0.70 5.80 -3.37
N ILE A 98 0.56 7.12 -3.40
CA ILE A 98 0.15 7.95 -2.28
C ILE A 98 -1.10 8.70 -2.68
N LYS A 99 -2.15 8.58 -1.86
CA LYS A 99 -3.35 9.39 -1.97
C LYS A 99 -3.55 10.16 -0.67
N ALA A 100 -3.62 11.48 -0.77
CA ALA A 100 -3.96 12.33 0.36
C ALA A 100 -5.40 12.10 0.83
N VAL A 101 -5.56 11.92 2.14
CA VAL A 101 -6.85 11.87 2.84
C VAL A 101 -7.09 13.23 3.52
N THR A 102 -6.05 13.80 4.14
CA THR A 102 -5.96 15.19 4.59
C THR A 102 -4.60 15.76 4.24
N GLU A 103 -4.52 17.08 4.07
CA GLU A 103 -3.31 17.84 3.71
C GLU A 103 -2.83 18.73 4.87
N GLY A 104 -3.14 18.31 6.09
CA GLY A 104 -2.72 19.02 7.30
C GLY A 104 -3.08 20.51 7.28
N PHE A 105 -2.13 21.33 7.71
CA PHE A 105 -2.22 22.78 7.69
C PHE A 105 -1.62 23.37 6.42
N ASN A 106 -0.60 22.71 5.85
CA ASN A 106 0.13 23.15 4.67
C ASN A 106 0.08 22.07 3.57
N PRO A 107 -0.79 22.20 2.56
CA PRO A 107 -0.78 21.29 1.42
C PRO A 107 0.51 21.44 0.58
N PRO A 108 0.98 20.37 -0.11
CA PRO A 108 0.38 19.02 -0.21
C PRO A 108 0.77 18.06 0.92
N ALA A 109 0.01 16.97 1.06
CA ALA A 109 0.42 15.86 1.92
C ALA A 109 1.66 15.17 1.35
N THR A 110 2.77 15.20 2.09
CA THR A 110 4.08 14.86 1.54
C THR A 110 4.82 13.85 2.43
N PRO A 111 4.55 12.53 2.29
CA PRO A 111 5.37 11.52 2.93
C PRO A 111 6.80 11.51 2.37
N HIS A 112 7.76 11.48 3.27
CA HIS A 112 9.11 11.03 2.99
C HIS A 112 9.15 9.51 2.99
N ILE A 113 9.74 8.94 1.94
CA ILE A 113 9.79 7.50 1.71
C ILE A 113 11.24 7.04 1.58
N GLY A 114 11.64 6.14 2.48
CA GLY A 114 12.93 5.44 2.42
C GLY A 114 12.75 3.99 2.00
N ILE A 115 13.40 3.56 0.92
CA ILE A 115 13.42 2.16 0.47
C ILE A 115 14.79 1.55 0.72
N CYS A 116 14.88 0.58 1.64
CA CYS A 116 16.10 -0.17 1.92
C CYS A 116 16.05 -1.56 1.28
N ASP A 117 17.03 -1.89 0.44
CA ASP A 117 17.18 -3.22 -0.18
C ASP A 117 18.05 -4.20 0.64
N GLY A 118 18.41 -3.80 1.86
CA GLY A 118 19.35 -4.48 2.74
C GLY A 118 20.82 -4.18 2.45
N ARG A 119 21.14 -3.40 1.42
CA ARG A 119 22.49 -2.88 1.14
C ARG A 119 22.53 -1.38 1.05
N LYS A 120 21.55 -0.78 0.38
CA LYS A 120 21.42 0.66 0.19
C LYS A 120 20.01 1.11 0.55
N THR A 121 19.92 2.37 0.94
CA THR A 121 18.67 3.10 1.09
C THR A 121 18.57 4.14 0.00
N VAL A 122 17.39 4.28 -0.59
CA VAL A 122 17.06 5.38 -1.49
C VAL A 122 15.87 6.10 -0.87
N ASP A 123 16.01 7.41 -0.73
CA ASP A 123 15.06 8.27 -0.06
C ASP A 123 14.51 9.30 -1.05
N PHE A 124 13.21 9.57 -0.98
CA PHE A 124 12.50 10.52 -1.84
C PHE A 124 11.16 10.91 -1.23
N ASP A 125 10.61 12.03 -1.69
CA ASP A 125 9.27 12.50 -1.30
C ASP A 125 8.26 12.17 -2.42
N ILE A 126 7.01 11.94 -2.05
CA ILE A 126 5.89 11.89 -3.00
C ILE A 126 4.83 12.89 -2.55
N GLU A 127 4.51 13.84 -3.40
CA GLU A 127 3.46 14.83 -3.14
C GLU A 127 2.08 14.26 -3.52
N SER A 128 1.06 14.50 -2.69
CA SER A 128 -0.33 14.24 -3.05
C SER A 128 -1.27 15.32 -2.52
N PHE A 129 -2.22 15.72 -3.37
CA PHE A 129 -3.28 16.65 -3.03
C PHE A 129 -4.62 15.92 -2.91
N ARG A 130 -5.39 16.23 -1.86
CA ARG A 130 -6.62 15.47 -1.52
C ARG A 130 -7.65 15.51 -2.65
N ASP A 131 -7.82 16.69 -3.23
CA ASP A 131 -8.90 17.00 -4.18
C ASP A 131 -8.40 17.17 -5.62
N SER A 132 -7.14 16.82 -5.92
CA SER A 132 -6.60 16.96 -7.29
C SER A 132 -5.74 15.77 -7.74
N THR A 133 -4.58 15.55 -7.14
CA THR A 133 -3.58 14.62 -7.68
C THR A 133 -3.08 13.63 -6.63
N SER A 134 -3.06 12.36 -7.01
CA SER A 134 -2.38 11.31 -6.25
C SER A 134 -0.98 11.10 -6.82
N GLY A 135 0.03 10.98 -5.97
CA GLY A 135 1.43 10.83 -6.38
C GLY A 135 1.87 9.37 -6.43
N SER A 136 2.79 9.04 -7.32
CA SER A 136 3.36 7.70 -7.41
C SER A 136 4.85 7.70 -7.73
N TRP A 137 5.49 6.59 -7.39
CA TRP A 137 6.89 6.35 -7.65
C TRP A 137 7.13 4.92 -8.15
N VAL A 138 7.93 4.78 -9.21
CA VAL A 138 8.27 3.48 -9.77
C VAL A 138 9.48 2.88 -9.07
N VAL A 139 9.39 1.59 -8.75
CA VAL A 139 10.45 0.80 -8.12
C VAL A 139 10.81 -0.34 -9.07
N ASN A 140 11.92 -0.18 -9.79
CA ASN A 140 12.45 -1.23 -10.65
C ASN A 140 13.27 -2.24 -9.85
N VAL A 141 12.96 -3.52 -9.97
CA VAL A 141 13.68 -4.60 -9.29
C VAL A 141 14.55 -5.36 -10.30
N LYS A 142 15.86 -5.42 -10.03
CA LYS A 142 16.86 -6.12 -10.85
C LYS A 142 17.02 -7.61 -10.54
#